data_AF-A0A964D486-F1
#
_entry.id   AF-A0A964D486-F1
#
_cell.length_a   1.000
_cell.length_b   1.000
_cell.length_c   1.000
_cell.angle_alpha   90.00
_cell.angle_beta   90.00
_cell.angle_gamma   90.00
#
_symmetry.space_group_name_H-M   'P 1'
#
loop_
_entity.id
_entity.type
_entity.pdbx_description
1 polymer ?
#
loop_
_entity_poly.entity_id
_entity_poly.type
_entity_poly.pdbx_seq_one_letter_code
_entity_poly.pdbx_strand_id
1 'polypeptide(L)'
;MTQNSEFDKTQNSIPQVELPQPNERGEYKRTSHRYWEATDSDPNGVKCRMGPHSIQEIEDPGSKVNLNIGSWPVVGTLKPGQNFEIYLGPSGLGVLYDAQRQPWFFIEKSEGTGAPSNCFVPANSSFVKPIQPQ
;
A
#
# COMPACT_ATOMS: atom_id res chain seq x y z
N MET A 1 -57.36 13.00 17.76
CA MET A 1 -57.00 11.73 17.09
C MET A 1 -55.84 12.02 16.17
N THR A 2 -54.78 11.26 16.39
CA THR A 2 -53.40 11.41 15.92
C THR A 2 -53.29 11.21 14.40
N GLN A 3 -52.51 12.03 13.70
CA GLN A 3 -51.90 11.64 12.44
C GLN A 3 -50.39 11.70 12.58
N ASN A 4 -49.77 10.59 12.20
CA ASN A 4 -48.40 10.22 12.48
C ASN A 4 -47.41 11.00 11.62
N SER A 5 -46.34 11.42 12.29
CA SER A 5 -45.07 11.85 11.75
C SER A 5 -44.38 10.69 11.02
N GLU A 6 -43.90 10.93 9.80
CA GLU A 6 -42.74 10.24 9.22
C GLU A 6 -42.15 11.08 8.07
N PHE A 7 -41.56 12.23 8.42
CA PHE A 7 -40.62 12.91 7.53
C PHE A 7 -39.24 12.27 7.66
N ASP A 8 -38.99 11.39 6.71
CA ASP A 8 -37.74 11.08 6.04
C ASP A 8 -36.46 11.58 6.75
N LYS A 9 -35.77 10.64 7.41
CA LYS A 9 -34.41 10.85 7.87
C LYS A 9 -33.49 10.82 6.65
N THR A 10 -33.22 11.97 6.03
CA THR A 10 -32.00 12.15 5.25
C THR A 10 -30.81 12.01 6.20
N GLN A 11 -30.36 10.77 6.33
CA GLN A 11 -29.14 10.40 7.02
C GLN A 11 -28.00 10.94 6.16
N ASN A 12 -27.42 12.06 6.58
CA ASN A 12 -26.15 12.58 6.07
C ASN A 12 -25.08 11.50 6.27
N SER A 13 -24.94 10.59 5.31
CA SER A 13 -23.79 9.69 5.25
C SER A 13 -22.59 10.53 4.82
N ILE A 14 -21.66 10.75 5.74
CA ILE A 14 -20.30 11.13 5.37
C ILE A 14 -19.84 10.09 4.33
N PRO A 15 -19.39 10.48 3.13
CA PRO A 15 -18.92 9.50 2.16
C PRO A 15 -17.79 8.70 2.82
N GLN A 16 -18.05 7.41 3.09
CA GLN A 16 -16.99 6.51 3.52
C GLN A 16 -15.98 6.46 2.39
N VAL A 17 -14.72 6.81 2.67
CA VAL A 17 -13.64 6.66 1.70
C VAL A 17 -13.56 5.18 1.35
N GLU A 18 -13.94 4.85 0.12
CA GLU A 18 -13.92 3.48 -0.36
C GLU A 18 -12.46 3.01 -0.41
N LEU A 19 -12.17 1.92 0.30
CA LEU A 19 -10.82 1.37 0.35
C LEU A 19 -10.47 0.72 -0.99
N PRO A 20 -9.22 0.83 -1.46
CA PRO A 20 -8.78 0.21 -2.70
C PRO A 20 -9.13 -1.29 -2.76
N GLN A 21 -9.71 -1.72 -3.87
CA GLN A 21 -9.98 -3.13 -4.11
C GLN A 21 -8.90 -3.73 -5.03
N PRO A 22 -8.42 -4.95 -4.73
CA PRO A 22 -7.51 -5.64 -5.63
C PRO A 22 -8.26 -6.13 -6.88
N ASN A 23 -7.51 -6.45 -7.93
CA ASN A 23 -8.07 -7.14 -9.10
C ASN A 23 -8.25 -8.66 -8.84
N GLU A 24 -8.69 -9.40 -9.87
CA GLU A 24 -8.88 -10.87 -9.81
C GLU A 24 -7.61 -11.67 -9.43
N ARG A 25 -6.42 -11.09 -9.57
CA ARG A 25 -5.12 -11.67 -9.19
C ARG A 25 -4.65 -11.21 -7.80
N GLY A 26 -5.47 -10.45 -7.08
CA GLY A 26 -5.11 -9.87 -5.80
C GLY A 26 -4.27 -8.59 -5.90
N GLU A 27 -3.96 -8.08 -7.10
CA GLU A 27 -3.04 -6.95 -7.28
C GLU A 27 -3.75 -5.59 -7.14
N TYR A 28 -3.13 -4.65 -6.42
CA TYR A 28 -3.53 -3.24 -6.38
C TYR A 28 -2.81 -2.46 -7.50
N LYS A 29 -3.55 -1.97 -8.51
CA LYS A 29 -2.93 -1.41 -9.72
C LYS A 29 -2.66 0.09 -9.71
N ARG A 30 -3.54 0.88 -9.09
CA ARG A 30 -3.45 2.35 -9.02
C ARG A 30 -4.17 2.81 -7.76
N THR A 31 -3.45 3.45 -6.86
CA THR A 31 -4.04 3.94 -5.60
C THR A 31 -3.32 5.20 -5.14
N SER A 32 -4.10 6.15 -4.62
CA SER A 32 -3.64 7.29 -3.83
C SER A 32 -3.82 7.05 -2.33
N HIS A 33 -4.31 5.86 -1.95
CA HIS A 33 -4.52 5.48 -0.56
C HIS A 33 -3.19 5.18 0.13
N ARG A 34 -2.95 5.86 1.26
CA ARG A 34 -1.65 5.90 1.94
C ARG A 34 -1.45 4.82 3.00
N TYR A 35 -2.52 4.37 3.66
CA TYR A 35 -2.42 3.58 4.89
C TYR A 35 -2.71 2.10 4.65
N TRP A 36 -1.80 1.24 5.11
CA TRP A 36 -1.87 -0.20 4.84
C TRP A 36 -1.47 -1.01 6.06
N GLU A 37 -1.94 -2.25 6.14
CA GLU A 37 -1.54 -3.24 7.12
C GLU A 37 -0.93 -4.45 6.40
N ALA A 38 0.16 -4.98 6.93
CA ALA A 38 0.74 -6.25 6.47
C ALA A 38 -0.11 -7.44 6.93
N THR A 39 -0.45 -8.33 6.01
CA THR A 39 -1.39 -9.45 6.23
C THR A 39 -0.83 -10.81 5.81
N ASP A 40 0.49 -10.93 5.60
CA ASP A 40 1.11 -12.16 5.11
C ASP A 40 0.69 -13.39 5.92
N SER A 41 0.32 -14.45 5.21
CA SER A 41 0.05 -15.77 5.80
C SER A 41 1.31 -16.49 6.26
N ASP A 42 2.48 -16.12 5.74
CA ASP A 42 3.77 -16.59 6.22
C ASP A 42 4.06 -15.97 7.60
N PRO A 43 4.32 -16.77 8.65
CA PRO A 43 4.67 -16.24 9.97
C PRO A 43 5.94 -15.39 9.97
N ASN A 44 6.79 -15.51 8.95
CA ASN A 44 7.96 -14.68 8.78
C ASN A 44 7.63 -13.25 8.35
N GLY A 45 6.41 -12.98 7.85
CA GLY A 45 5.93 -11.65 7.47
C GLY A 45 6.29 -11.20 6.05
N VAL A 46 5.86 -10.00 5.68
CA VAL A 46 6.05 -9.43 4.33
C VAL A 46 7.49 -8.95 4.16
N LYS A 47 8.23 -9.60 3.26
CA LYS A 47 9.62 -9.24 2.92
C LYS A 47 9.68 -7.85 2.29
N CYS A 48 10.41 -6.94 2.94
CA CYS A 48 10.70 -5.61 2.42
C CYS A 48 12.04 -5.59 1.69
N ARG A 49 12.05 -5.18 0.42
CA ARG A 49 13.19 -5.31 -0.49
C ARG A 49 13.71 -3.97 -0.95
N MET A 50 15.02 -3.81 -1.01
CA MET A 50 15.62 -2.58 -1.53
C MET A 50 16.91 -2.87 -2.28
N GLY A 51 17.06 -2.23 -3.44
CA GLY A 51 18.27 -2.26 -4.23
C GLY A 51 19.26 -1.18 -3.80
N PRO A 52 20.34 -0.94 -4.57
CA PRO A 52 21.35 0.06 -4.24
C PRO A 52 20.93 1.50 -4.56
N HIS A 53 19.74 1.71 -5.15
CA HIS A 53 19.26 3.00 -5.62
C HIS A 53 18.15 3.55 -4.71
N SER A 54 18.19 4.85 -4.45
CA SER A 54 17.14 5.58 -3.75
C SER A 54 15.83 5.65 -4.55
N ILE A 55 14.72 5.97 -3.87
CA ILE A 55 13.43 6.15 -4.55
C ILE A 55 13.48 7.32 -5.57
N GLN A 56 14.25 8.38 -5.27
CA GLN A 56 14.42 9.51 -6.17
C GLN A 56 15.16 9.12 -7.46
N GLU A 57 16.19 8.27 -7.37
CA GLU A 57 16.88 7.75 -8.55
C GLU A 57 16.01 6.78 -9.37
N ILE A 58 15.10 6.05 -8.71
CA ILE A 58 14.17 5.13 -9.35
C ILE A 58 13.09 5.89 -10.13
N GLU A 59 12.55 6.97 -9.57
CA GLU A 59 11.45 7.74 -10.16
C GLU A 59 11.87 8.82 -11.16
N ASP A 60 13.18 9.10 -11.30
CA ASP A 60 13.69 10.01 -12.31
C ASP A 60 13.25 9.55 -13.71
N PRO A 61 12.57 10.40 -14.53
CA PRO A 61 12.17 10.04 -15.90
C PRO A 61 13.32 9.54 -16.79
N GLY A 62 14.57 9.93 -16.50
CA GLY A 62 15.77 9.48 -17.20
C GLY A 62 16.39 8.19 -16.64
N SER A 63 15.79 7.59 -15.61
CA SER A 63 16.38 6.47 -14.87
C SER A 63 16.62 5.25 -15.77
N LYS A 64 17.79 4.64 -15.61
CA LYS A 64 18.18 3.37 -16.24
C LYS A 64 18.23 2.22 -15.24
N VAL A 65 17.65 2.41 -14.06
CA VAL A 65 17.60 1.38 -13.02
C VAL A 65 16.82 0.19 -13.56
N ASN A 66 17.42 -1.00 -13.49
CA ASN A 66 16.70 -2.24 -13.77
C ASN A 66 15.84 -2.59 -12.56
N LEU A 67 14.55 -2.25 -12.65
CA LEU A 67 13.56 -2.50 -11.61
C LEU A 67 13.19 -3.98 -11.59
N ASN A 68 14.06 -4.83 -11.05
CA ASN A 68 13.78 -6.25 -10.79
C ASN A 68 13.62 -6.47 -9.29
N ILE A 69 12.59 -5.84 -8.73
CA ILE A 69 12.41 -5.67 -7.28
C ILE A 69 12.28 -7.02 -6.57
N GLY A 70 11.58 -7.98 -7.18
CA GLY A 70 11.45 -9.34 -6.65
C GLY A 70 12.79 -10.04 -6.40
N SER A 71 13.85 -9.64 -7.11
CA SER A 71 15.20 -10.20 -6.99
C SER A 71 16.12 -9.39 -6.06
N TRP A 72 15.69 -8.23 -5.56
CA TRP A 72 16.50 -7.40 -4.69
C TRP A 72 16.66 -8.00 -3.28
N PRO A 73 17.75 -7.68 -2.56
CA PRO A 73 17.95 -8.11 -1.19
C PRO A 73 16.78 -7.74 -0.28
N VAL A 74 16.45 -8.63 0.66
CA VAL A 74 15.51 -8.33 1.75
C VAL A 74 16.27 -7.52 2.79
N VAL A 75 15.80 -6.31 3.07
CA VAL A 75 16.42 -5.38 4.03
C VAL A 75 15.66 -5.30 5.35
N GLY A 76 14.48 -5.92 5.40
CA GLY A 76 13.69 -6.09 6.61
C GLY A 76 12.38 -6.79 6.31
N THR A 77 11.54 -6.93 7.33
CA THR A 77 10.26 -7.62 7.22
C THR A 77 9.19 -6.92 8.03
N LEU A 78 8.02 -6.71 7.44
CA LEU A 78 6.82 -6.28 8.18
C LEU A 78 6.17 -7.51 8.82
N LYS A 79 5.87 -7.41 10.12
CA LYS A 79 5.13 -8.45 10.82
C LYS A 79 3.64 -8.39 10.44
N PRO A 80 2.92 -9.52 10.43
CA PRO A 80 1.47 -9.50 10.28
C PRO A 80 0.81 -8.58 11.33
N GLY A 81 -0.17 -7.78 10.90
CA GLY A 81 -0.84 -6.77 11.72
C GLY A 81 -0.08 -5.45 11.88
N GLN A 82 1.11 -5.31 11.29
CA GLN A 82 1.88 -4.07 11.35
C GLN A 82 1.38 -3.07 10.30
N ASN A 83 1.08 -1.86 10.75
CA ASN A 83 0.66 -0.76 9.88
C ASN A 83 1.87 -0.05 9.27
N PHE A 84 1.67 0.45 8.05
CA PHE A 84 2.65 1.24 7.34
C PHE A 84 1.98 2.25 6.40
N GLU A 85 2.75 3.25 6.01
CA GLU A 85 2.40 4.28 5.05
C GLU A 85 3.24 4.10 3.80
N ILE A 86 2.58 4.16 2.64
CA ILE A 86 3.28 4.15 1.35
C ILE A 86 3.65 5.57 0.93
N TYR A 87 4.78 5.67 0.25
CA TYR A 87 5.12 6.88 -0.48
C TYR A 87 4.18 7.05 -1.68
N LEU A 88 3.63 8.25 -1.83
CA LEU A 88 2.91 8.64 -3.03
C LEU A 88 3.88 9.45 -3.89
N GLY A 89 4.25 8.90 -5.04
CA GLY A 89 5.16 9.56 -5.96
C GLY A 89 4.61 10.89 -6.50
N PRO A 90 5.37 11.60 -7.35
CA PRO A 90 4.98 12.93 -7.86
C PRO A 90 3.60 13.00 -8.52
N SER A 91 3.09 11.88 -9.03
CA SER A 91 1.74 11.77 -9.62
C SER A 91 0.61 11.58 -8.60
N GLY A 92 0.93 11.51 -7.31
CA GLY A 92 -0.03 11.19 -6.24
C GLY A 92 -0.44 9.70 -6.18
N LEU A 93 0.27 8.83 -6.91
CA LEU A 93 0.02 7.39 -6.95
C LEU A 93 1.17 6.63 -6.28
N GLY A 94 0.83 5.58 -5.53
CA GLY A 94 1.80 4.82 -4.74
C GLY A 94 2.21 3.46 -5.31
N VAL A 95 1.83 3.12 -6.54
CA VAL A 95 2.15 1.81 -7.16
C VAL A 95 3.25 1.99 -8.21
N LEU A 96 4.33 1.22 -8.05
CA LEU A 96 5.40 1.08 -9.04
C LEU A 96 5.39 -0.34 -9.62
N TYR A 97 5.65 -0.48 -10.92
CA TYR A 97 5.74 -1.78 -11.59
C TYR A 97 7.19 -2.13 -11.86
N ASP A 98 7.55 -3.38 -11.55
CA ASP A 98 8.87 -3.92 -11.88
C ASP A 98 8.93 -4.44 -13.33
N ALA A 99 10.09 -4.94 -13.74
CA ALA A 99 10.36 -5.48 -15.07
C ALA A 99 9.52 -6.73 -15.39
N GLN A 100 8.99 -7.43 -14.38
CA GLN A 100 8.03 -8.53 -14.55
C GLN A 100 6.57 -8.05 -14.53
N ARG A 101 6.34 -6.74 -14.44
CA ARG A 101 5.01 -6.11 -14.31
C ARG A 101 4.29 -6.49 -13.01
N GLN A 102 5.03 -6.82 -11.95
CA GLN A 102 4.46 -6.97 -10.61
C GLN A 102 4.34 -5.59 -9.96
N PRO A 103 3.22 -5.30 -9.26
CA PRO A 103 3.04 -4.02 -8.58
C PRO A 103 3.68 -4.05 -7.18
N TRP A 104 4.32 -2.95 -6.81
CA TRP A 104 5.05 -2.77 -5.56
C TRP A 104 4.68 -1.45 -4.90
N PHE A 105 4.61 -1.46 -3.57
CA PHE A 105 4.50 -0.29 -2.73
C PHE A 105 5.87 0.07 -2.16
N PHE A 106 6.27 1.34 -2.25
CA PHE A 106 7.43 1.84 -1.51
C PHE A 106 6.96 2.31 -0.13
N ILE A 107 7.58 1.80 0.93
CA ILE A 107 7.27 2.16 2.31
C ILE A 107 7.98 3.46 2.68
N GLU A 108 7.19 4.50 2.96
CA GLU A 108 7.71 5.74 3.54
C GLU A 108 7.94 5.58 5.05
N LYS A 109 6.98 4.95 5.74
CA LYS A 109 7.00 4.82 7.19
C LYS A 109 6.30 3.53 7.63
N SER A 110 6.78 2.94 8.71
CA SER A 110 6.13 1.78 9.35
C SER A 110 6.02 2.01 10.85
N GLU A 111 4.98 1.47 11.48
CA GLU A 111 4.80 1.54 12.92
C GLU A 111 5.73 0.56 13.66
N GLY A 112 6.30 0.99 14.78
CA GLY A 112 7.16 0.17 15.64
C GLY A 112 8.65 0.52 15.57
N THR A 113 9.35 0.38 16.70
CA THR A 113 10.80 0.64 16.78
C THR A 113 11.58 -0.36 15.94
N GLY A 114 12.42 0.14 15.02
CA GLY A 114 13.20 -0.70 14.10
C GLY A 114 12.39 -1.33 12.97
N ALA A 115 11.14 -0.89 12.77
CA ALA A 115 10.33 -1.30 11.65
C ALA A 115 11.00 -0.92 10.31
N PRO A 116 10.90 -1.76 9.27
CA PRO A 116 11.50 -1.44 7.98
C PRO A 116 10.80 -0.25 7.33
N SER A 117 11.59 0.62 6.70
CA SER A 117 11.15 1.71 5.82
C SER A 117 12.15 1.87 4.68
N ASN A 118 11.83 2.70 3.68
CA ASN A 118 12.66 2.92 2.50
C ASN A 118 12.92 1.65 1.69
N CYS A 119 11.89 0.82 1.55
CA CYS A 119 11.96 -0.45 0.84
C CYS A 119 10.60 -0.81 0.23
N PHE A 120 10.59 -1.76 -0.68
CA PHE A 120 9.42 -2.18 -1.44
C PHE A 120 8.79 -3.45 -0.88
N VAL A 121 7.45 -3.48 -0.86
CA VAL A 121 6.64 -4.66 -0.58
C VAL A 121 5.64 -4.93 -1.71
N PRO A 122 5.21 -6.18 -1.94
CA PRO A 122 4.25 -6.48 -2.99
C PRO A 122 2.91 -5.76 -2.75
N ALA A 123 2.41 -5.08 -3.78
CA ALA A 123 1.09 -4.47 -3.76
C ALA A 123 0.01 -5.51 -4.12
N ASN A 124 -0.15 -6.52 -3.25
CA ASN A 124 -1.10 -7.61 -3.46
C ASN A 124 -1.80 -8.02 -2.15
N SER A 125 -3.08 -8.36 -2.24
CA SER A 125 -3.96 -8.69 -1.12
C SER A 125 -3.52 -9.90 -0.29
N SER A 126 -2.63 -10.73 -0.84
CA SER A 126 -2.02 -11.83 -0.08
C SER A 126 -1.00 -11.34 0.95
N PHE A 127 -0.49 -10.12 0.79
CA PHE A 127 0.58 -9.55 1.62
C PHE A 127 0.13 -8.31 2.39
N VAL A 128 -0.81 -7.53 1.83
CA VAL A 128 -1.21 -6.25 2.41
C VAL A 128 -2.70 -5.98 2.19
N LYS A 129 -3.33 -5.27 3.13
CA LYS A 129 -4.70 -4.75 2.99
C LYS A 129 -4.74 -3.25 3.29
N PRO A 130 -5.62 -2.49 2.62
CA PRO A 130 -5.80 -1.08 2.94
C PRO A 130 -6.51 -0.94 4.29
N ILE A 131 -6.20 0.14 5.03
CA ILE A 131 -6.82 0.46 6.31
C ILE A 131 -7.28 1.93 6.31
N GLN A 132 -8.30 2.26 7.09
CA GLN A 132 -8.74 3.64 7.18
C GLN A 132 -7.62 4.52 7.78
N PRO A 133 -7.51 5.80 7.36
CA PRO A 133 -6.69 6.77 8.07
C PRO A 133 -7.11 6.82 9.54
N GLN A 134 -6.14 6.88 10.46
CA GLN A 134 -6.40 7.12 11.88
C GLN A 134 -6.71 8.59 12.16
#